data_AF-A0A1E1LPV1-F1
#
_entry.id   AF-A0A1E1LPV1-F1
#
_cell.length_a   1.000
_cell.length_b   1.000
_cell.length_c   1.000
_cell.angle_alpha   90.00
_cell.angle_beta   90.00
_cell.angle_gamma   90.00
#
_symmetry.space_group_name_H-M   'P 1'
#
loop_
_entity.id
_entity.type
_entity.pdbx_description
1 polymer ?
#
loop_
_entity_poly.entity_id
_entity_poly.type
_entity_poly.pdbx_seq_one_letter_code
_entity_poly.pdbx_strand_id
1 'polypeptide(L)'
;MSKSIPSRSRAAGASSHTRPAIKKAGLAWNITPPPDGSPPEDAHALDFTSRCLLEVHEQVNIVRQDLRNLQDRQRYGDDIATSPVSQVSLDGRLYDIEERTGALEAQSKVDDELRELLIDTKDVLKDKIGTLGLALSDLDGKVENLGVELSDLHGKVDTLGVELSDLDVDRLVQLLTFYSIDFHNWYHTYPDTDSDDDSTDLDHPQPEPSSIREAAKLRPKRAVMALFGHLGLPYHVLEDQTKREQVMFTERKRRKDDEALEMKGRKSKQQYVASGRGLGFGPNAES
;
A
#
# COMPACT_ATOMS: atom_id res chain seq x y z
N MET A 1 43.69 -56.03 12.63
CA MET A 1 44.41 -55.80 13.90
C MET A 1 43.45 -55.17 14.89
N SER A 2 42.87 -56.00 15.76
CA SER A 2 41.87 -55.62 16.75
C SER A 2 42.55 -55.04 17.98
N LYS A 3 42.12 -53.86 18.45
CA LYS A 3 42.53 -53.30 19.75
C LYS A 3 41.30 -53.14 20.64
N SER A 4 41.39 -53.81 21.78
CA SER A 4 40.43 -53.92 22.87
C SER A 4 40.25 -52.60 23.62
N ILE A 5 39.01 -52.30 24.01
CA ILE A 5 38.66 -51.21 24.93
C ILE A 5 38.37 -51.86 26.30
N PRO A 6 39.01 -51.41 27.40
CA PRO A 6 38.73 -51.94 28.72
C PRO A 6 37.52 -51.26 29.37
N SER A 7 36.69 -52.10 29.99
CA SER A 7 35.54 -51.77 30.82
C SER A 7 35.97 -51.05 32.10
N ARG A 8 35.33 -49.92 32.42
CA ARG A 8 35.49 -49.22 33.70
C ARG A 8 34.21 -49.32 34.52
N SER A 9 34.43 -49.79 35.74
CA SER A 9 33.48 -50.21 36.77
C SER A 9 32.65 -49.06 37.34
N ARG A 10 31.38 -49.39 37.57
CA ARG A 10 30.34 -48.58 38.24
C ARG A 10 30.53 -48.72 39.75
N ALA A 11 30.88 -47.62 40.42
CA ALA A 11 30.88 -47.52 41.88
C ALA A 11 29.63 -46.76 42.33
N ALA A 12 28.82 -47.42 43.15
CA ALA A 12 27.73 -46.82 43.91
C ALA A 12 28.30 -46.14 45.16
N GLY A 13 27.78 -44.96 45.52
CA GLY A 13 28.18 -44.29 46.76
C GLY A 13 27.42 -43.01 47.07
N ALA A 14 26.68 -43.07 48.18
CA ALA A 14 26.34 -41.98 49.11
C ALA A 14 25.28 -40.93 48.69
N SER A 15 24.03 -41.27 49.04
CA SER A 15 22.96 -40.35 49.43
C SER A 15 23.43 -39.32 50.46
N SER A 16 23.28 -38.03 50.15
CA SER A 16 23.21 -36.95 51.13
C SER A 16 21.87 -36.23 50.95
N HIS A 17 20.92 -36.58 51.83
CA HIS A 17 19.68 -35.85 52.03
C HIS A 17 19.98 -34.53 52.75
N THR A 18 19.99 -33.41 52.04
CA THR A 18 19.62 -32.09 52.58
C THR A 18 19.33 -31.12 51.43
N ARG A 19 18.06 -30.69 51.34
CA ARG A 19 17.47 -29.53 50.63
C ARG A 19 16.37 -29.87 49.61
N PRO A 20 15.10 -29.89 50.04
CA PRO A 20 13.95 -29.65 49.19
C PRO A 20 13.18 -28.43 49.72
N ALA A 21 13.68 -27.21 49.51
CA ALA A 21 12.89 -26.00 49.79
C ALA A 21 13.19 -24.83 48.84
N ILE A 22 14.42 -24.70 48.33
CA ILE A 22 14.80 -23.53 47.52
C ILE A 22 14.57 -23.75 46.00
N LYS A 23 14.37 -24.99 45.54
CA LYS A 23 14.12 -25.27 44.10
C LYS A 23 12.66 -25.08 43.64
N LYS A 24 11.73 -24.74 44.54
CA LYS A 24 10.31 -24.50 44.15
C LYS A 24 9.97 -23.05 43.82
N ALA A 25 10.81 -22.07 44.17
CA ALA A 25 10.53 -20.67 43.85
C ALA A 25 10.95 -20.27 42.41
N GLY A 26 11.94 -20.94 41.82
CA GLY A 26 12.43 -20.63 40.47
C GLY A 26 11.60 -21.18 39.30
N LEU A 27 10.62 -22.05 39.57
CA LEU A 27 9.76 -22.66 38.54
C LEU A 27 8.38 -21.98 38.41
N ALA A 28 8.06 -21.03 39.29
CA ALA A 28 6.82 -20.23 39.20
C ALA A 28 6.91 -19.07 38.19
N TRP A 29 8.08 -18.84 37.58
CA TRP A 29 8.32 -17.79 36.58
C TRP A 29 8.39 -18.32 35.15
N ASN A 30 7.92 -19.55 34.90
CA ASN A 30 7.62 -20.01 33.53
C ASN A 30 6.33 -19.35 33.06
N ILE A 31 6.43 -18.08 32.67
CA ILE A 31 5.41 -17.37 31.91
C ILE A 31 5.48 -17.96 30.50
N THR A 32 4.66 -18.98 30.25
CA THR A 32 4.38 -19.43 28.90
C THR A 32 3.71 -18.25 28.18
N PRO A 33 4.29 -17.70 27.10
CA PRO A 33 3.64 -16.63 26.37
C PRO A 33 2.28 -17.13 25.85
N PRO A 34 1.23 -16.30 25.87
CA PRO A 34 -0.07 -16.68 25.35
C PRO A 34 0.06 -17.04 23.85
N PRO A 35 -0.73 -18.01 23.36
CA PRO A 35 -0.64 -18.45 21.97
C PRO A 35 -0.93 -17.30 21.00
N ASP A 36 -0.03 -17.13 20.02
CA ASP A 36 -0.11 -16.14 18.94
C ASP A 36 -1.50 -16.15 18.28
N GLY A 37 -2.26 -15.06 18.42
CA GLY A 37 -3.48 -14.87 17.63
C GLY A 37 -4.54 -13.94 18.21
N SER A 38 -4.50 -13.60 19.50
CA SER A 38 -5.40 -12.57 20.05
C SER A 38 -4.79 -11.18 19.88
N PRO A 39 -5.50 -10.20 19.30
CA PRO A 39 -5.02 -8.83 19.25
C PRO A 39 -4.71 -8.34 20.67
N PRO A 40 -3.64 -7.57 20.87
CA PRO A 40 -3.20 -7.16 22.19
C PRO A 40 -4.24 -6.18 22.76
N GLU A 41 -5.10 -6.66 23.65
CA GLU A 41 -5.82 -5.78 24.57
C GLU A 41 -4.81 -5.29 25.61
N ASP A 42 -3.99 -4.31 25.20
CA ASP A 42 -2.86 -3.72 25.93
C ASP A 42 -3.24 -3.15 27.32
N ALA A 43 -4.52 -3.05 27.65
CA ALA A 43 -4.99 -2.61 28.96
C ALA A 43 -4.70 -3.64 30.06
N HIS A 44 -4.76 -4.94 29.76
CA HIS A 44 -4.70 -5.99 30.81
C HIS A 44 -3.29 -6.40 31.23
N ALA A 45 -2.28 -6.16 30.38
CA ALA A 45 -0.89 -6.44 30.71
C ALA A 45 -0.33 -5.49 31.80
N LEU A 46 -0.89 -4.29 31.87
CA LEU A 46 -0.49 -3.23 32.81
C LEU A 46 -1.12 -3.41 34.19
N ASP A 47 -2.36 -3.87 34.23
CA ASP A 47 -3.04 -4.25 35.47
C ASP A 47 -2.30 -5.37 36.20
N PHE A 48 -1.67 -6.29 35.45
CA PHE A 48 -0.93 -7.41 36.04
C PHE A 48 0.34 -6.95 36.77
N THR A 49 1.14 -6.08 36.15
CA THR A 49 2.39 -5.58 36.73
C THR A 49 2.14 -4.72 37.97
N SER A 50 1.10 -3.87 37.94
CA SER A 50 0.69 -3.06 39.09
C SER A 50 0.25 -3.92 40.29
N ARG A 51 -0.51 -5.00 40.04
CA ARG A 51 -0.93 -5.94 41.10
C ARG A 51 0.24 -6.65 41.78
N CYS A 52 1.22 -7.10 41.00
CA CYS A 52 2.40 -7.78 41.54
C CYS A 52 3.26 -6.84 42.41
N LEU A 53 3.43 -5.57 42.02
CA LEU A 53 4.15 -4.58 42.84
C LEU A 53 3.44 -4.32 44.16
N LEU A 54 2.11 -4.19 44.14
CA LEU A 54 1.29 -4.01 45.34
C LEU A 54 1.44 -5.19 46.32
N GLU A 55 1.41 -6.42 45.80
CA GLU A 55 1.57 -7.63 46.61
C GLU A 55 2.96 -7.76 47.22
N VAL A 56 4.02 -7.41 46.46
CA VAL A 56 5.39 -7.35 46.99
C VAL A 56 5.49 -6.30 48.10
N HIS A 57 4.88 -5.13 47.91
CA HIS A 57 4.91 -4.05 48.91
C HIS A 57 4.18 -4.43 50.20
N GLU A 58 3.06 -5.17 50.08
CA GLU A 58 2.33 -5.73 51.21
C GLU A 58 3.17 -6.77 51.97
N GLN A 59 3.86 -7.67 51.26
CA GLN A 59 4.74 -8.64 51.90
C GLN A 59 5.93 -7.98 52.62
N VAL A 60 6.53 -6.94 52.04
CA VAL A 60 7.61 -6.17 52.70
C VAL A 60 7.09 -5.51 53.98
N ASN A 61 5.87 -4.97 53.97
CA ASN A 61 5.25 -4.37 55.14
C ASN A 61 4.99 -5.40 56.26
N ILE A 62 4.53 -6.61 55.91
CA ILE A 62 4.37 -7.72 56.86
C ILE A 62 5.71 -8.07 57.52
N VAL A 63 6.76 -8.24 56.71
CA VAL A 63 8.10 -8.56 57.23
C VAL A 63 8.64 -7.46 58.15
N ARG A 64 8.44 -6.17 57.80
CA ARG A 64 8.81 -5.04 58.68
C ARG A 64 8.06 -5.08 60.00
N GLN A 65 6.77 -5.42 59.98
CA GLN A 65 5.95 -5.51 61.18
C GLN A 65 6.42 -6.66 62.08
N ASP A 66 6.73 -7.82 61.52
CA ASP A 66 7.27 -8.97 62.25
C ASP A 66 8.61 -8.66 62.91
N LEU A 67 9.47 -7.91 62.22
CA LEU A 67 10.78 -7.51 62.74
C LEU A 67 10.64 -6.56 63.93
N ARG A 68 9.68 -5.62 63.88
CA ARG A 68 9.31 -4.76 65.02
C ARG A 68 8.79 -5.59 66.20
N ASN A 69 7.88 -6.52 65.95
CA ASN A 69 7.35 -7.42 66.98
C ASN A 69 8.46 -8.27 67.63
N LEU A 70 9.46 -8.70 66.86
CA LEU A 70 10.62 -9.44 67.37
C LEU A 70 11.51 -8.57 68.27
N GLN A 71 11.76 -7.33 67.86
CA GLN A 71 12.54 -6.36 68.66
C GLN A 71 11.83 -6.02 69.98
N ASP A 72 10.50 -5.86 69.96
CA ASP A 72 9.72 -5.61 71.16
C ASP A 72 9.76 -6.81 72.12
N ARG A 73 9.75 -8.04 71.59
CA ARG A 73 9.96 -9.25 72.40
C ARG A 73 11.36 -9.34 73.00
N GLN A 74 12.40 -8.90 72.28
CA GLN A 74 13.76 -8.85 72.81
C GLN A 74 13.91 -7.85 73.96
N ARG A 75 13.12 -6.76 74.00
CA ARG A 75 13.11 -5.83 75.13
C ARG A 75 12.56 -6.41 76.44
N TYR A 76 11.81 -7.50 76.38
CA TYR A 76 11.14 -8.10 77.56
C TYR A 76 11.78 -9.41 78.05
N GLY A 77 12.82 -9.94 77.39
CA GLY A 77 13.47 -11.20 77.77
C GLY A 77 14.98 -11.03 77.90
N ASP A 78 15.45 -10.77 79.13
CA ASP A 78 16.84 -10.40 79.45
C ASP A 78 17.81 -11.60 79.61
N ASP A 79 17.37 -12.84 79.40
CA ASP A 79 18.15 -14.03 79.82
C ASP A 79 18.57 -15.02 78.72
N ILE A 80 18.34 -14.73 77.43
CA ILE A 80 18.86 -15.60 76.36
C ILE A 80 20.00 -14.89 75.66
N ALA A 81 21.22 -15.34 75.99
CA ALA A 81 22.48 -14.98 75.35
C ALA A 81 22.28 -14.69 73.84
N THR A 82 22.32 -13.41 73.52
CA THR A 82 22.22 -12.85 72.19
C THR A 82 23.37 -13.39 71.35
N SER A 83 23.04 -14.16 70.31
CA SER A 83 24.01 -14.51 69.27
C SER A 83 24.12 -13.32 68.32
N PRO A 84 25.21 -12.52 68.35
CA PRO A 84 25.36 -11.30 67.55
C PRO A 84 25.38 -11.58 66.03
N VAL A 85 25.47 -12.85 65.63
CA VAL A 85 25.54 -13.28 64.22
C VAL A 85 24.20 -13.17 63.49
N SER A 86 23.07 -13.09 64.20
CA SER A 86 21.74 -12.99 63.56
C SER A 86 21.29 -11.55 63.27
N GLN A 87 21.78 -10.54 63.99
CA GLN A 87 21.37 -9.14 63.80
C GLN A 87 22.09 -8.47 62.62
N VAL A 88 23.42 -8.61 62.54
CA VAL A 88 24.22 -8.03 61.44
C VAL A 88 23.79 -8.57 60.06
N SER A 89 23.34 -9.82 60.01
CA SER A 89 22.82 -10.46 58.79
C SER A 89 21.45 -9.90 58.37
N LEU A 90 20.61 -9.47 59.31
CA LEU A 90 19.31 -8.87 59.02
C LEU A 90 19.45 -7.41 58.56
N ASP A 91 20.33 -6.64 59.18
CA ASP A 91 20.57 -5.24 58.81
C ASP A 91 21.12 -5.12 57.37
N GLY A 92 22.05 -6.02 56.98
CA GLY A 92 22.54 -6.07 55.60
C GLY A 92 21.44 -6.40 54.59
N ARG A 93 20.56 -7.37 54.90
CA ARG A 93 19.42 -7.71 54.03
C ARG A 93 18.39 -6.59 53.96
N LEU A 94 18.19 -5.83 55.03
CA LEU A 94 17.29 -4.68 55.04
C LEU A 94 17.81 -3.60 54.10
N TYR A 95 19.11 -3.30 54.17
CA TYR A 95 19.77 -2.35 53.27
C TYR A 95 19.63 -2.77 51.80
N ASP A 96 19.89 -4.04 51.47
CA ASP A 96 19.72 -4.56 50.10
C ASP A 96 18.26 -4.45 49.60
N ILE A 97 17.28 -4.63 50.50
CA ILE A 97 15.86 -4.47 50.16
C ILE A 97 15.54 -3.00 49.91
N GLU A 98 16.01 -2.10 50.76
CA GLU A 98 15.78 -0.66 50.62
C GLU A 98 16.38 -0.12 49.32
N GLU A 99 17.61 -0.52 49.00
CA GLU A 99 18.27 -0.20 47.73
C GLU A 99 17.46 -0.71 46.52
N ARG A 100 16.99 -1.97 46.57
CA ARG A 100 16.14 -2.53 45.51
C ARG A 100 14.80 -1.83 45.38
N THR A 101 14.16 -1.45 46.49
CA THR A 101 12.90 -0.71 46.45
C THR A 101 13.09 0.68 45.85
N GLY A 102 14.18 1.37 46.18
CA GLY A 102 14.51 2.65 45.56
C GLY A 102 14.78 2.52 44.05
N ALA A 103 15.46 1.46 43.62
CA ALA A 103 15.68 1.19 42.20
C ALA A 103 14.36 0.89 41.45
N LEU A 104 13.42 0.17 42.07
CA LEU A 104 12.10 -0.10 41.49
C LEU A 104 11.23 1.16 41.40
N GLU A 105 11.30 2.05 42.40
CA GLU A 105 10.60 3.33 42.37
C GLU A 105 11.14 4.24 41.26
N ALA A 106 12.47 4.31 41.11
CA ALA A 106 13.09 5.02 40.00
C ALA A 106 12.70 4.46 38.63
N GLN A 107 12.63 3.13 38.50
CA GLN A 107 12.16 2.47 37.28
C GLN A 107 10.69 2.80 36.99
N SER A 108 9.82 2.77 38.01
CA SER A 108 8.41 3.13 37.86
C SER A 108 8.23 4.54 37.30
N LYS A 109 9.05 5.49 37.77
CA LYS A 109 9.01 6.87 37.26
C LYS A 109 9.40 6.96 35.78
N VAL A 110 10.43 6.21 35.36
CA VAL A 110 10.84 6.14 33.96
C VAL A 110 9.73 5.54 33.10
N ASP A 111 9.06 4.50 33.60
CA ASP A 111 7.95 3.86 32.88
C ASP A 111 6.76 4.83 32.72
N ASP A 112 6.46 5.66 33.72
CA ASP A 112 5.42 6.70 33.63
C ASP A 112 5.78 7.78 32.60
N GLU A 113 7.04 8.25 32.57
CA GLU A 113 7.52 9.21 31.57
C GLU A 113 7.45 8.64 30.14
N LEU A 114 7.79 7.35 29.96
CA LEU A 114 7.67 6.67 28.67
C LEU A 114 6.21 6.50 28.22
N ARG A 115 5.28 6.28 29.15
CA ARG A 115 3.85 6.19 28.85
C ARG A 115 3.30 7.50 28.33
N GLU A 116 3.60 8.61 29.02
CA GLU A 116 3.18 9.94 28.58
C GLU A 116 3.75 10.26 27.19
N LEU A 117 5.04 9.99 26.96
CA LEU A 117 5.63 10.18 25.64
C LEU A 117 4.96 9.33 24.56
N LEU A 118 4.60 8.07 24.88
CA LEU A 118 3.89 7.20 23.94
C LEU A 118 2.50 7.75 23.60
N ILE A 119 1.77 8.27 24.59
CA ILE A 119 0.45 8.89 24.40
C ILE A 119 0.57 10.12 23.51
N ASP A 120 1.51 11.02 23.80
CA ASP A 120 1.76 12.22 22.98
C ASP A 120 2.10 11.86 21.54
N THR A 121 2.99 10.87 21.35
CA THR A 121 3.41 10.43 20.01
C THR A 121 2.23 9.82 19.24
N LYS A 122 1.37 9.05 19.93
CA LYS A 122 0.17 8.46 19.35
C LYS A 122 -0.82 9.53 18.89
N ASP A 123 -1.04 10.57 19.69
CA ASP A 123 -1.96 11.65 19.35
C ASP A 123 -1.44 12.48 18.16
N VAL A 124 -0.14 12.81 18.14
CA VAL A 124 0.49 13.47 16.98
C VAL A 124 0.34 12.64 15.69
N LEU A 125 0.52 11.32 15.78
CA LEU A 125 0.34 10.43 14.62
C LEU A 125 -1.12 10.38 14.18
N LYS A 126 -2.06 10.31 15.12
CA LYS A 126 -3.50 10.34 14.83
C LYS A 126 -3.91 11.60 14.08
N ASP A 127 -3.41 12.76 14.51
CA ASP A 127 -3.69 14.06 13.86
C ASP A 127 -3.09 14.13 12.45
N LYS A 128 -1.86 13.62 12.27
CA LYS A 128 -1.22 13.54 10.94
C LYS A 128 -2.00 12.63 9.99
N ILE A 129 -2.45 11.47 10.47
CA ILE A 129 -3.29 10.55 9.71
C ILE A 129 -4.60 11.23 9.32
N GLY A 130 -5.24 11.93 10.25
CA GLY A 130 -6.46 12.70 9.97
C GLY A 130 -6.25 13.77 8.89
N THR A 131 -5.15 14.52 8.99
CA THR A 131 -4.79 15.56 8.02
C THR A 131 -4.54 14.96 6.62
N LEU A 132 -3.82 13.85 6.54
CA LEU A 132 -3.61 13.13 5.27
C LEU A 132 -4.92 12.60 4.70
N GLY A 133 -5.82 12.08 5.54
CA GLY A 133 -7.15 11.64 5.12
C GLY A 133 -7.95 12.76 4.45
N LEU A 134 -7.99 13.94 5.06
CA LEU A 134 -8.67 15.11 4.48
C LEU A 134 -8.04 15.56 3.15
N ALA A 135 -6.71 15.57 3.07
CA ALA A 135 -6.01 15.93 1.84
C ALA A 135 -6.28 14.94 0.69
N LEU A 136 -6.38 13.65 1.00
CA LEU A 136 -6.76 12.62 0.03
C LEU A 136 -8.20 12.80 -0.45
N SER A 137 -9.14 13.10 0.46
CA SER A 137 -10.54 13.40 0.08
C SER A 137 -10.67 14.64 -0.81
N ASP A 138 -9.89 15.70 -0.55
CA ASP A 138 -9.86 16.89 -1.42
C ASP A 138 -9.29 16.57 -2.81
N LEU A 139 -8.25 15.73 -2.88
CA LEU A 139 -7.68 15.29 -4.15
C LEU A 139 -8.67 14.43 -4.95
N ASP A 140 -9.39 13.53 -4.29
CA ASP A 140 -10.41 12.70 -4.90
C ASP A 140 -11.52 13.55 -5.55
N GLY A 141 -12.04 14.53 -4.82
CA GLY A 141 -13.04 15.47 -5.37
C GLY A 141 -12.52 16.29 -6.57
N LYS A 142 -11.23 16.65 -6.59
CA LYS A 142 -10.60 17.30 -7.76
C LYS A 142 -10.53 16.36 -8.97
N VAL A 143 -10.22 15.08 -8.76
CA VAL A 143 -10.18 14.08 -9.83
C VAL A 143 -11.57 13.86 -10.42
N GLU A 144 -12.60 13.77 -9.57
CA GLU A 144 -13.99 13.68 -10.03
C GLU A 144 -14.39 14.90 -10.87
N ASN A 145 -14.08 16.11 -10.43
CA ASN A 145 -14.39 17.33 -11.17
C ASN A 145 -13.69 17.36 -12.55
N LEU A 146 -12.41 16.96 -12.61
CA LEU A 146 -11.69 16.84 -13.88
C LEU A 146 -12.31 15.78 -14.80
N GLY A 147 -12.82 14.69 -14.25
CA GLY A 147 -13.56 13.67 -15.01
C GLY A 147 -14.83 14.23 -15.66
N VAL A 148 -15.59 15.05 -14.94
CA VAL A 148 -16.78 15.73 -15.45
C VAL A 148 -16.41 16.73 -16.56
N GLU A 149 -15.39 17.56 -16.35
CA GLU A 149 -14.92 18.53 -17.35
C GLU A 149 -14.44 17.86 -18.65
N LEU A 150 -13.72 16.75 -18.54
CA LEU A 150 -13.29 15.96 -19.71
C LEU A 150 -14.48 15.37 -20.47
N SER A 151 -15.51 14.92 -19.76
CA SER A 151 -16.72 14.36 -20.37
C SER A 151 -17.50 15.44 -21.13
N ASP A 152 -17.65 16.64 -20.54
CA ASP A 152 -18.25 17.80 -21.21
C ASP A 152 -17.47 18.22 -22.46
N LEU A 153 -16.13 18.27 -22.35
CA LEU A 153 -15.28 18.60 -23.49
C LEU A 153 -15.41 17.56 -24.62
N HIS A 154 -15.47 16.28 -24.28
CA HIS A 154 -15.69 15.22 -25.26
C HIS A 154 -17.02 15.40 -26.00
N GLY A 155 -18.11 15.67 -25.28
CA GLY A 155 -19.42 15.92 -25.91
C GLY A 155 -19.42 17.15 -26.83
N LYS A 156 -18.68 18.21 -26.47
CA LYS A 156 -18.48 19.38 -27.34
C LYS A 156 -17.70 19.03 -28.61
N VAL A 157 -16.64 18.21 -28.50
CA VAL A 157 -15.87 17.76 -29.67
C VAL A 157 -16.74 16.91 -30.60
N ASP A 158 -17.56 16.02 -30.07
CA ASP A 158 -18.48 15.21 -30.88
C ASP A 158 -19.51 16.08 -31.60
N THR A 159 -20.08 17.06 -30.90
CA THR A 159 -21.02 18.03 -31.48
C THR A 159 -20.38 18.80 -32.63
N LEU A 160 -19.17 19.35 -32.41
CA LEU A 160 -18.41 20.04 -33.46
C LEU A 160 -18.07 19.11 -34.64
N GLY A 161 -17.77 17.84 -34.38
CA GLY A 161 -17.52 16.85 -35.41
C GLY A 161 -18.75 16.61 -36.29
N VAL A 162 -19.94 16.56 -35.70
CA VAL A 162 -21.21 16.45 -36.43
C VAL A 162 -21.48 17.73 -37.24
N GLU A 163 -21.32 18.91 -36.63
CA GLU A 163 -21.54 20.20 -37.32
C GLU A 163 -20.60 20.38 -38.52
N LEU A 164 -19.32 20.02 -38.39
CA LEU A 164 -18.36 20.06 -39.48
C LEU A 164 -18.73 19.08 -40.60
N SER A 165 -19.15 17.86 -40.24
CA SER A 165 -19.59 16.87 -41.22
C SER A 165 -20.82 17.34 -41.99
N ASP A 166 -21.79 17.95 -41.32
CA ASP A 166 -22.97 18.53 -41.96
C ASP A 166 -22.60 19.73 -42.86
N LEU A 167 -21.65 20.58 -42.45
CA LEU A 167 -21.16 21.69 -43.27
C LEU A 167 -20.48 21.21 -44.56
N ASP A 168 -19.66 20.17 -44.46
CA ASP A 168 -18.97 19.57 -45.62
C ASP A 168 -19.98 18.99 -46.62
N VAL A 169 -21.00 18.28 -46.13
CA VAL A 169 -22.11 17.78 -46.95
C VAL A 169 -22.85 18.94 -47.61
N ASP A 170 -23.15 20.01 -46.87
CA ASP A 170 -23.90 21.15 -47.39
C ASP A 170 -23.15 21.86 -48.50
N ARG A 171 -21.84 22.04 -48.33
CA ARG A 171 -20.97 22.59 -49.36
C ARG A 171 -20.90 21.69 -50.59
N LEU A 172 -20.80 20.37 -50.40
CA LEU A 172 -20.80 19.40 -51.48
C LEU A 172 -22.12 19.45 -52.27
N VAL A 173 -23.25 19.48 -51.58
CA VAL A 173 -24.58 19.61 -52.18
C VAL A 173 -24.73 20.92 -52.95
N GLN A 174 -24.25 22.04 -52.42
CA GLN A 174 -24.25 23.32 -53.12
C GLN A 174 -23.46 23.25 -54.43
N LEU A 175 -22.27 22.65 -54.42
CA LEU A 175 -21.45 22.49 -55.62
C LEU A 175 -22.13 21.58 -56.65
N LEU A 176 -22.66 20.43 -56.23
CA LEU A 176 -23.37 19.52 -57.12
C LEU A 176 -24.60 20.21 -57.76
N THR A 177 -25.33 20.99 -56.97
CA THR A 177 -26.51 21.74 -57.44
C THR A 177 -26.09 22.86 -58.40
N PHE A 178 -25.03 23.60 -58.08
CA PHE A 178 -24.51 24.69 -58.92
C PHE A 178 -24.12 24.20 -60.32
N TYR A 179 -23.48 23.03 -60.40
CA TYR A 179 -23.10 22.39 -61.67
C TYR A 179 -24.23 21.54 -62.29
N SER A 180 -25.43 21.53 -61.68
CA SER A 180 -26.59 20.75 -62.15
C SER A 180 -26.27 19.27 -62.37
N ILE A 181 -25.45 18.69 -61.48
CA ILE A 181 -25.02 17.29 -61.58
C ILE A 181 -26.18 16.40 -61.11
N ASP A 182 -26.71 15.59 -62.04
CA ASP A 182 -27.81 14.66 -61.76
C ASP A 182 -27.39 13.55 -60.78
N PHE A 183 -27.97 13.60 -59.58
CA PHE A 183 -27.68 12.64 -58.52
C PHE A 183 -28.24 11.26 -58.74
N HIS A 184 -29.33 11.10 -59.48
CA HIS A 184 -29.82 9.77 -59.82
C HIS A 184 -28.78 9.06 -60.69
N ASN A 185 -28.18 9.79 -61.65
CA ASN A 185 -27.17 9.21 -62.51
C ASN A 185 -25.96 8.73 -61.71
N TRP A 186 -25.25 9.60 -60.98
CA TRP A 186 -24.01 9.19 -60.28
C TRP A 186 -24.22 8.31 -59.06
N TYR A 187 -25.40 8.34 -58.42
CA TYR A 187 -25.71 7.46 -57.30
C TYR A 187 -25.82 5.99 -57.75
N HIS A 188 -26.32 5.74 -58.97
CA HIS A 188 -26.52 4.39 -59.53
C HIS A 188 -25.44 3.92 -60.52
N THR A 189 -24.80 4.82 -61.29
CA THR A 189 -23.92 4.40 -62.42
C THR A 189 -22.58 3.81 -62.04
N TYR A 190 -22.03 4.13 -60.87
CA TYR A 190 -20.75 3.56 -60.45
C TYR A 190 -21.01 2.26 -59.67
N PRO A 191 -20.71 1.06 -60.21
CA PRO A 191 -20.59 -0.11 -59.35
C PRO A 191 -19.46 0.16 -58.33
N ASP A 192 -19.67 -0.18 -57.06
CA ASP A 192 -18.61 -0.13 -56.04
C ASP A 192 -17.54 -1.16 -56.43
N THR A 193 -16.63 -0.74 -57.30
CA THR A 193 -15.59 -1.59 -57.89
C THR A 193 -14.38 -1.74 -56.96
N ASP A 194 -14.40 -1.04 -55.82
CA ASP A 194 -13.42 -1.17 -54.73
C ASP A 194 -13.82 -2.23 -53.69
N SER A 195 -14.88 -3.02 -53.92
CA SER A 195 -15.29 -4.09 -53.01
C SER A 195 -14.41 -5.33 -53.18
N ASP A 196 -13.18 -5.27 -52.64
CA ASP A 196 -12.39 -6.46 -52.27
C ASP A 196 -13.00 -7.18 -51.04
N ASP A 197 -14.19 -6.77 -50.60
CA ASP A 197 -14.92 -7.36 -49.50
C ASP A 197 -15.70 -8.59 -50.00
N ASP A 198 -15.14 -9.78 -49.77
CA ASP A 198 -15.73 -11.11 -50.00
C ASP A 198 -16.92 -11.39 -49.06
N SER A 199 -17.61 -10.33 -48.65
CA SER A 199 -18.80 -10.34 -47.81
C SER A 199 -19.98 -10.80 -48.65
N THR A 200 -20.30 -12.09 -48.54
CA THR A 200 -21.49 -12.72 -49.12
C THR A 200 -22.81 -12.23 -48.49
N ASP A 201 -22.85 -11.03 -47.91
CA ASP A 201 -24.05 -10.46 -47.31
C ASP A 201 -24.93 -9.85 -48.41
N LEU A 202 -25.56 -10.76 -49.15
CA LEU A 202 -26.49 -10.49 -50.23
C LEU A 202 -27.77 -9.85 -49.67
N ASP A 203 -28.21 -8.78 -50.34
CA ASP A 203 -29.58 -8.26 -50.35
C ASP A 203 -30.08 -7.46 -49.13
N HIS A 204 -29.28 -6.49 -48.67
CA HIS A 204 -29.87 -5.31 -48.02
C HIS A 204 -30.12 -4.22 -49.07
N PRO A 205 -31.38 -4.00 -49.50
CA PRO A 205 -31.70 -2.90 -50.41
C PRO A 205 -31.30 -1.60 -49.73
N GLN A 206 -30.24 -0.97 -50.24
CA GLN A 206 -29.76 0.30 -49.72
C GLN A 206 -30.85 1.35 -49.93
N PRO A 207 -31.17 2.18 -48.92
CA PRO A 207 -32.24 3.17 -49.04
C PRO A 207 -32.03 4.06 -50.26
N GLU A 208 -33.06 4.19 -51.08
CA GLU A 208 -33.06 5.10 -52.22
C GLU A 208 -33.14 6.54 -51.71
N PRO A 209 -32.14 7.38 -52.01
CA PRO A 209 -32.13 8.75 -51.52
C PRO A 209 -33.23 9.55 -52.22
N SER A 210 -34.06 10.22 -51.43
CA SER A 210 -35.12 11.10 -51.93
C SER A 210 -34.60 12.46 -52.40
N SER A 211 -33.36 12.81 -52.02
CA SER A 211 -32.75 14.11 -52.33
C SER A 211 -31.25 14.00 -52.57
N ILE A 212 -30.69 14.99 -53.27
CA ILE A 212 -29.24 15.12 -53.48
C ILE A 212 -28.45 15.23 -52.17
N ARG A 213 -29.05 15.82 -51.12
CA ARG A 213 -28.45 15.91 -49.79
C ARG A 213 -28.36 14.54 -49.15
N GLU A 214 -29.45 13.78 -49.18
CA GLU A 214 -29.47 12.41 -48.65
C GLU A 214 -28.50 11.49 -49.41
N ALA A 215 -28.45 11.60 -50.75
CA ALA A 215 -27.50 10.88 -51.58
C ALA A 215 -26.05 11.23 -51.23
N ALA A 216 -25.74 12.51 -51.00
CA ALA A 216 -24.41 12.97 -50.61
C ALA A 216 -24.02 12.51 -49.19
N LYS A 217 -24.98 12.43 -48.25
CA LYS A 217 -24.74 11.86 -46.91
C LYS A 217 -24.48 10.36 -46.95
N LEU A 218 -25.25 9.62 -47.75
CA LEU A 218 -25.13 8.16 -47.86
C LEU A 218 -23.88 7.73 -48.62
N ARG A 219 -23.47 8.48 -49.66
CA ARG A 219 -22.34 8.13 -50.54
C ARG A 219 -21.46 9.35 -50.86
N PRO A 220 -20.77 9.94 -49.85
CA PRO A 220 -19.98 11.16 -50.04
C PRO A 220 -18.82 10.97 -51.02
N LYS A 221 -18.16 9.80 -51.02
CA LYS A 221 -17.09 9.45 -51.97
C LYS A 221 -17.57 9.60 -53.42
N ARG A 222 -18.74 9.04 -53.74
CA ARG A 222 -19.33 9.08 -55.09
C ARG A 222 -19.75 10.48 -55.50
N ALA A 223 -20.33 11.23 -54.57
CA ALA A 223 -20.69 12.63 -54.79
C ALA A 223 -19.45 13.47 -55.17
N VAL A 224 -18.32 13.28 -54.47
CA VAL A 224 -17.05 13.95 -54.82
C VAL A 224 -16.52 13.48 -56.16
N MET A 225 -16.54 12.16 -56.44
CA MET A 225 -16.13 11.63 -57.75
C MET A 225 -16.94 12.21 -58.91
N ALA A 226 -18.26 12.33 -58.75
CA ALA A 226 -19.15 12.92 -59.76
C ALA A 226 -18.80 14.38 -60.04
N LEU A 227 -18.54 15.15 -58.98
CA LEU A 227 -18.08 16.54 -59.09
C LEU A 227 -16.75 16.64 -59.83
N PHE A 228 -15.76 15.81 -59.46
CA PHE A 228 -14.45 15.79 -60.12
C PHE A 228 -14.54 15.37 -61.58
N GLY A 229 -15.34 14.34 -61.88
CA GLY A 229 -15.60 13.89 -63.24
C GLY A 229 -16.25 14.97 -64.10
N HIS A 230 -17.22 15.71 -63.54
CA HIS A 230 -17.85 16.85 -64.22
C HIS A 230 -16.85 17.98 -64.52
N LEU A 231 -15.90 18.24 -63.60
CA LEU A 231 -14.85 19.23 -63.78
C LEU A 231 -13.67 18.75 -64.66
N GLY A 232 -13.69 17.50 -65.13
CA GLY A 232 -12.58 16.91 -65.89
C GLY A 232 -11.32 16.66 -65.05
N LEU A 233 -11.47 16.57 -63.72
CA LEU A 233 -10.37 16.36 -62.79
C LEU A 233 -10.23 14.87 -62.42
N PRO A 234 -9.00 14.34 -62.35
CA PRO A 234 -8.78 12.96 -61.93
C PRO A 234 -8.99 12.78 -60.42
N TYR A 235 -9.99 11.99 -60.03
CA TYR A 235 -10.30 11.73 -58.61
C TYR A 235 -9.17 11.01 -57.86
N HIS A 236 -8.41 10.13 -58.52
CA HIS A 236 -7.31 9.37 -57.90
C HIS A 236 -6.22 10.28 -57.31
N VAL A 237 -6.03 11.50 -57.86
CA VAL A 237 -5.05 12.46 -57.32
C VAL A 237 -5.48 12.96 -55.94
N LEU A 238 -6.78 13.20 -55.73
CA LEU A 238 -7.33 13.57 -54.42
C LEU A 238 -7.26 12.39 -53.45
N GLU A 239 -7.57 11.18 -53.93
CA GLU A 239 -7.52 9.97 -53.11
C GLU A 239 -6.09 9.67 -52.63
N ASP A 240 -5.10 9.81 -53.51
CA ASP A 240 -3.69 9.66 -53.16
C ASP A 240 -3.22 10.71 -52.15
N GLN A 241 -3.69 11.95 -52.27
CA GLN A 241 -3.39 13.01 -51.30
C GLN A 241 -3.96 12.69 -49.92
N THR A 242 -5.24 12.33 -49.85
CA THR A 242 -5.90 12.00 -48.58
C THR A 242 -5.30 10.74 -47.93
N LYS A 243 -4.99 9.71 -48.72
CA LYS A 243 -4.27 8.50 -48.25
C LYS A 243 -2.89 8.85 -47.69
N ARG A 244 -2.10 9.71 -48.37
CA ARG A 244 -0.79 10.14 -47.88
C ARG A 244 -0.88 10.90 -46.56
N GLU A 245 -1.87 11.78 -46.40
CA GLU A 245 -2.07 12.52 -45.15
C GLU A 245 -2.45 11.60 -43.99
N GLN A 246 -3.33 10.63 -44.21
CA GLN A 246 -3.69 9.62 -43.21
C GLN A 246 -2.49 8.76 -42.80
N VAL A 247 -1.66 8.33 -43.76
CA VAL A 247 -0.42 7.59 -43.47
C VAL A 247 0.54 8.45 -42.64
N MET A 248 0.72 9.73 -43.00
CA MET A 248 1.58 10.64 -42.23
C MET A 248 1.05 10.88 -40.81
N PHE A 249 -0.27 10.96 -40.63
CA PHE A 249 -0.89 11.13 -39.31
C PHE A 249 -0.71 9.89 -38.44
N THR A 250 -0.95 8.71 -39.00
CA THR A 250 -0.78 7.43 -38.29
C THR A 250 0.68 7.12 -37.99
N GLU A 251 1.62 7.45 -38.87
CA GLU A 251 3.05 7.31 -38.62
C GLU A 251 3.52 8.25 -37.50
N ARG A 252 3.06 9.51 -37.50
CA ARG A 252 3.32 10.45 -36.39
C ARG A 252 2.76 9.93 -35.06
N LYS A 253 1.59 9.30 -35.07
CA LYS A 253 1.01 8.67 -33.87
C LYS A 253 1.88 7.51 -33.37
N ARG A 254 2.27 6.59 -34.27
CA ARG A 254 3.17 5.47 -33.93
C ARG A 254 4.49 5.94 -33.34
N ARG A 255 5.13 6.95 -33.93
CA ARG A 255 6.38 7.52 -33.39
C ARG A 255 6.22 8.06 -31.97
N LYS A 256 5.10 8.73 -31.66
CA LYS A 256 4.82 9.22 -30.30
C LYS A 256 4.62 8.07 -29.31
N ASP A 257 3.93 7.01 -29.72
CA ASP A 257 3.71 5.83 -28.88
C ASP A 257 5.03 5.09 -28.61
N ASP A 258 5.89 4.96 -29.64
CA ASP A 258 7.23 4.38 -29.52
C ASP A 258 8.13 5.22 -28.59
N GLU A 259 8.10 6.55 -28.71
CA GLU A 259 8.84 7.46 -27.83
C GLU A 259 8.35 7.36 -26.38
N ALA A 260 7.04 7.23 -26.16
CA ALA A 260 6.46 7.03 -24.84
C ALA A 260 6.88 5.69 -24.21
N LEU A 261 6.96 4.62 -25.02
CA LEU A 261 7.45 3.32 -24.58
C LEU A 261 8.95 3.36 -24.23
N GLU A 262 9.76 4.06 -25.03
CA GLU A 262 11.19 4.23 -24.75
C GLU A 262 11.43 5.01 -23.45
N MET A 263 10.69 6.10 -23.25
CA MET A 263 10.75 6.92 -22.04
C MET A 263 10.32 6.15 -20.78
N LYS A 264 9.31 5.27 -20.89
CA LYS A 264 8.94 4.35 -19.79
C LYS A 264 10.07 3.36 -19.50
N GLY A 265 10.67 2.75 -20.53
CA GLY A 265 11.78 1.80 -20.37
C GLY A 265 13.03 2.39 -19.72
N ARG A 266 13.35 3.67 -19.99
CA ARG A 266 14.46 4.39 -19.35
C ARG A 266 14.22 4.65 -17.86
N LYS A 267 12.99 5.00 -17.46
CA LYS A 267 12.61 5.23 -16.05
C LYS A 267 12.70 3.95 -15.23
N SER A 268 12.26 2.80 -15.77
CA SER A 268 12.37 1.50 -15.10
C SER A 268 13.82 1.09 -14.82
N LYS A 269 14.73 1.40 -15.75
CA LYS A 269 16.17 1.11 -15.59
C LYS A 269 16.84 1.99 -14.54
N GLN A 270 16.44 3.27 -14.40
CA GLN A 270 16.98 4.14 -13.35
C GLN A 270 16.53 3.73 -11.94
N GLN A 271 15.30 3.23 -11.80
CA GLN A 271 14.79 2.73 -10.51
C GLN A 271 15.56 1.50 -10.01
N TYR A 272 16.01 0.62 -10.92
CA TYR A 272 16.80 -0.56 -10.55
C TYR A 272 18.24 -0.23 -10.13
N VAL A 273 18.84 0.82 -10.71
CA VAL A 273 20.21 1.24 -10.34
C VAL A 273 20.23 1.98 -9.00
N ALA A 274 19.15 2.67 -8.63
CA ALA A 274 19.04 3.37 -7.34
C ALA A 274 18.86 2.41 -6.15
N SER A 275 18.15 1.29 -6.33
CA SER A 275 17.89 0.31 -5.26
C SER A 275 19.07 -0.63 -4.95
N GLY A 276 20.10 -0.68 -5.82
CA GLY A 276 21.25 -1.57 -5.66
C GLY A 276 22.40 -1.01 -4.80
N ARG A 277 22.30 0.21 -4.27
CA ARG A 277 23.41 0.93 -3.62
C ARG A 277 23.24 1.12 -2.11
N GLY A 278 22.53 0.21 -1.43
CA GLY A 278 22.18 0.32 -0.01
C GLY A 278 22.62 -0.81 0.92
N LEU A 279 23.25 -1.89 0.44
CA LEU A 279 23.80 -2.94 1.31
C LEU A 279 25.26 -2.62 1.67
N GLY A 280 25.43 -1.53 2.43
CA GLY A 280 26.66 -1.28 3.16
C GLY A 280 26.76 -2.27 4.32
N PHE A 281 27.69 -3.22 4.20
CA PHE A 281 28.17 -4.02 5.32
C PHE A 281 28.71 -3.08 6.41
N GLY A 282 27.96 -2.95 7.50
CA GLY A 282 28.42 -2.28 8.71
C GLY A 282 29.53 -3.09 9.39
N PRO A 283 30.62 -2.46 9.84
CA PRO A 283 31.77 -3.16 10.43
C PRO A 283 31.42 -3.71 11.82
N ASN A 284 31.88 -4.94 12.08
CA ASN A 284 31.91 -5.58 13.38
C ASN A 284 32.51 -4.62 14.43
N ALA A 285 31.73 -4.31 15.47
CA ALA A 285 32.25 -3.76 16.71
C ALA A 285 32.53 -4.93 17.66
N GLU A 286 33.81 -5.29 17.77
CA GLU A 286 34.36 -5.99 18.93
C GLU A 286 34.56 -4.97 20.05
N SER A 287 33.91 -5.16 21.20
CA SER A 287 34.41 -4.87 22.56
C SER A 287 33.39 -5.34 23.59
#